data_AF-A0A1B1Y5V9-F1
#
_entry.id   AF-A0A1B1Y5V9-F1
#
_cell.length_a   1.000
_cell.length_b   1.000
_cell.length_c   1.000
_cell.angle_alpha   90.00
_cell.angle_beta   90.00
_cell.angle_gamma   90.00
#
_symmetry.space_group_name_H-M   'P 1'
#
loop_
_entity.id
_entity.type
_entity.pdbx_description
1 polymer ?
#
loop_
_entity_poly.entity_id
_entity_poly.type
_entity_poly.pdbx_seq_one_letter_code
_entity_poly.pdbx_strand_id
1 'polypeptide(L)'
;MERKLNILIISILIITFYSCGSASHYVTKNSNRWAEFELRPSQIKYDGKIFYYSKLNDDTLFGISYDNKVNDDSYFYYNKMMLDFNWYKNSEGNWSGKSGDYFGNARRLKNGHLYVNPVRKVALYFEPKDGKFTAFKVTFK
;
A
#
# COMPACT_ATOMS: atom_id res chain seq x y z
N MET A 1 -4.17 7.17 -50.18
CA MET A 1 -3.77 5.97 -49.39
C MET A 1 -3.20 6.36 -48.02
N GLU A 2 -2.43 7.45 -47.96
CA GLU A 2 -1.73 7.96 -46.77
C GLU A 2 -2.63 8.32 -45.58
N ARG A 3 -3.83 8.88 -45.82
CA ARG A 3 -4.73 9.30 -44.73
C ARG A 3 -5.24 8.14 -43.87
N LYS A 4 -5.53 6.98 -44.48
CA LYS A 4 -6.02 5.79 -43.76
C LYS A 4 -4.89 5.11 -42.99
N LEU A 5 -3.67 5.10 -43.56
CA LEU A 5 -2.47 4.57 -42.91
C LEU A 5 -2.06 5.43 -41.70
N ASN A 6 -2.12 6.76 -41.83
CA ASN A 6 -1.82 7.70 -40.74
C ASN A 6 -2.83 7.58 -39.59
N ILE A 7 -4.12 7.41 -39.90
CA ILE A 7 -5.15 7.17 -38.86
C ILE A 7 -4.87 5.87 -38.13
N LEU A 8 -4.51 4.79 -38.84
CA LEU A 8 -4.22 3.48 -38.25
C LEU A 8 -3.01 3.55 -37.28
N ILE A 9 -1.93 4.23 -37.70
CA ILE A 9 -0.71 4.42 -36.89
C ILE A 9 -1.00 5.23 -35.63
N ILE A 10 -1.79 6.31 -35.75
CA ILE A 10 -2.20 7.14 -34.60
C ILE A 10 -3.06 6.31 -33.63
N SER A 11 -3.99 5.49 -34.11
CA SER A 11 -4.80 4.63 -33.24
C SER A 11 -3.98 3.56 -32.52
N ILE A 12 -2.97 2.97 -33.17
CA ILE A 12 -2.07 1.98 -32.54
C ILE A 12 -1.22 2.65 -31.44
N LEU A 13 -0.71 3.85 -31.68
CA LEU A 13 0.03 4.62 -30.68
C LEU A 13 -0.84 4.94 -29.46
N ILE A 14 -2.08 5.39 -29.65
CA ILE A 14 -2.99 5.70 -28.53
C ILE A 14 -3.25 4.47 -27.66
N ILE A 15 -3.44 3.28 -28.25
CA ILE A 15 -3.69 2.04 -27.49
C ILE A 15 -2.47 1.64 -26.63
N THR A 16 -1.25 1.91 -27.08
CA THR A 16 -0.03 1.60 -26.30
C THR A 16 0.16 2.51 -25.08
N PHE A 17 -0.35 3.74 -25.09
CA PHE A 17 -0.24 4.65 -23.94
C PHE A 17 -1.31 4.42 -22.86
N TYR A 18 -2.43 3.74 -23.17
CA TYR A 18 -3.44 3.37 -22.16
C TYR A 18 -3.11 2.08 -21.40
N SER A 19 -2.06 1.35 -21.79
CA SER A 19 -1.66 0.09 -21.16
C SER A 19 -0.52 0.23 -20.14
N CYS A 20 0.05 1.43 -19.95
CA CYS A 20 1.15 1.64 -18.99
C CYS A 20 0.63 2.19 -17.65
N GLY A 21 -0.44 1.59 -17.13
CA GLY A 21 -0.77 1.66 -15.72
C GLY A 21 -0.22 0.40 -15.09
N SER A 22 1.00 0.46 -14.52
CA SER A 22 1.52 -0.56 -13.61
C SER A 22 0.36 -1.05 -12.75
N ALA A 23 0.00 -2.34 -12.86
CA ALA A 23 -1.15 -2.93 -12.19
C ALA A 23 -1.20 -2.44 -10.74
N SER A 24 -1.97 -1.38 -10.50
CA SER A 24 -2.12 -0.83 -9.17
C SER A 24 -2.86 -1.94 -8.44
N HIS A 25 -2.27 -2.43 -7.36
CA HIS A 25 -2.87 -3.49 -6.58
C HIS A 25 -4.25 -3.00 -6.14
N TYR A 26 -5.29 -3.40 -6.86
CA TYR A 26 -6.66 -2.94 -6.64
C TYR A 26 -7.09 -3.40 -5.24
N VAL A 27 -7.31 -2.44 -4.34
CA VAL A 27 -7.70 -2.66 -2.95
C VAL A 27 -9.05 -2.00 -2.71
N THR A 28 -10.01 -2.82 -2.27
CA THR A 28 -11.39 -2.44 -1.90
C THR A 28 -11.61 -2.60 -0.39
N LYS A 29 -12.74 -2.15 0.14
CA LYS A 29 -13.08 -2.27 1.57
C LYS A 29 -12.97 -3.72 2.11
N ASN A 30 -13.23 -4.70 1.25
CA ASN A 30 -13.22 -6.12 1.59
C ASN A 30 -11.92 -6.83 1.19
N SER A 31 -10.94 -6.10 0.65
CA SER A 31 -9.67 -6.67 0.24
C SER A 31 -8.75 -6.88 1.44
N ASN A 32 -8.29 -8.11 1.64
CA ASN A 32 -7.23 -8.41 2.60
C ASN A 32 -5.83 -8.09 2.02
N ARG A 33 -5.70 -6.95 1.34
CA ARG A 33 -4.46 -6.47 0.71
C ARG A 33 -4.09 -5.11 1.29
N TRP A 34 -2.83 -4.71 1.13
CA TRP A 34 -2.33 -3.43 1.63
C TRP A 34 -2.28 -2.37 0.52
N ALA A 35 -3.13 -1.35 0.65
CA ALA A 35 -3.06 -0.14 -0.15
C ALA A 35 -1.93 0.76 0.37
N GLU A 36 -1.20 1.42 -0.52
CA GLU A 36 -0.05 2.26 -0.18
C GLU A 36 -0.36 3.72 -0.49
N PHE A 37 -0.04 4.60 0.45
CA PHE A 37 -0.21 6.04 0.33
C PHE A 37 1.05 6.76 0.81
N GLU A 38 1.53 7.74 0.08
CA GLU A 38 2.56 8.64 0.58
C GLU A 38 1.96 9.57 1.65
N LEU A 39 2.65 9.74 2.77
CA LEU A 39 2.22 10.62 3.86
C LEU A 39 3.42 11.32 4.51
N ARG A 40 3.38 12.65 4.58
CA ARG A 40 4.46 13.42 5.21
C ARG A 40 4.40 13.27 6.73
N PRO A 41 5.55 13.15 7.43
CA PRO A 41 5.57 13.03 8.89
C PRO A 41 4.80 14.12 9.63
N SER A 42 4.83 15.36 9.11
CA SER A 42 4.14 16.51 9.70
C SER A 42 2.61 16.41 9.68
N GLN A 43 2.04 15.46 8.93
CA GLN A 43 0.59 15.23 8.87
C GLN A 43 0.10 14.26 9.96
N ILE A 44 1.01 13.53 10.60
CA ILE A 44 0.66 12.51 11.61
C ILE A 44 0.31 13.19 12.93
N LYS A 45 -0.77 12.70 13.56
CA LYS A 45 -1.18 13.11 14.90
C LYS A 45 -1.39 11.90 15.79
N TYR A 46 -1.02 12.05 17.06
CA TYR A 46 -1.10 11.02 18.09
C TYR A 46 -2.19 11.31 19.14
N ASP A 47 -3.02 12.32 18.90
CA ASP A 47 -4.07 12.79 19.83
C ASP A 47 -5.37 11.97 19.77
N GLY A 48 -5.36 10.86 19.04
CA GLY A 48 -6.53 9.99 18.83
C GLY A 48 -7.57 10.54 17.85
N LYS A 49 -7.40 11.75 17.31
CA LYS A 49 -8.28 12.30 16.28
C LYS A 49 -7.89 11.78 14.91
N ILE A 50 -8.85 11.77 13.98
CA ILE A 50 -8.55 11.45 12.59
C ILE A 50 -7.69 12.56 12.00
N PHE A 51 -6.49 12.20 11.51
CA PHE A 51 -5.54 13.15 10.91
C PHE A 51 -5.39 12.97 9.40
N TYR A 52 -5.88 11.87 8.84
CA TYR A 52 -5.81 11.58 7.42
C TYR A 52 -7.11 10.96 6.93
N TYR A 53 -7.54 11.39 5.74
CA TYR A 53 -8.67 10.83 5.00
C TYR A 53 -8.23 10.50 3.58
N SER A 54 -8.73 9.39 3.04
CA SER A 54 -8.56 9.05 1.62
C SER A 54 -9.64 8.07 1.19
N LYS A 55 -9.54 7.60 -0.05
CA LYS A 55 -10.43 6.62 -0.66
C LYS A 55 -9.68 5.40 -1.18
N LEU A 56 -10.34 4.25 -1.11
CA LEU A 56 -9.91 3.01 -1.76
C LEU A 56 -10.28 3.01 -3.25
N ASN A 57 -9.89 1.96 -3.98
CA ASN A 57 -10.17 1.87 -5.42
C ASN A 57 -11.66 1.67 -5.76
N ASP A 58 -12.48 1.29 -4.79
CA ASP A 58 -13.95 1.19 -4.90
C ASP A 58 -14.66 2.46 -4.39
N ASP A 59 -13.93 3.58 -4.29
CA ASP A 59 -14.37 4.86 -3.72
C ASP A 59 -14.82 4.82 -2.26
N THR A 60 -14.60 3.71 -1.53
CA THR A 60 -14.85 3.65 -0.09
C THR A 60 -13.96 4.65 0.64
N LEU A 61 -14.56 5.57 1.39
CA LEU A 61 -13.86 6.53 2.24
C LEU A 61 -13.40 5.90 3.54
N PHE A 62 -12.17 6.24 3.95
CA PHE A 62 -11.64 5.86 5.25
C PHE A 62 -10.92 7.04 5.92
N GLY A 63 -10.83 6.96 7.24
CA GLY A 63 -10.05 7.86 8.09
C GLY A 63 -9.05 7.09 8.94
N ILE A 64 -7.94 7.75 9.27
CA ILE A 64 -6.86 7.18 10.09
C ILE A 64 -6.66 8.02 11.35
N SER A 65 -6.62 7.33 12.49
CA SER A 65 -6.38 7.92 13.81
C SER A 65 -5.43 7.05 14.63
N TYR A 66 -4.75 7.66 15.59
CA TYR A 66 -3.95 6.92 16.56
C TYR A 66 -4.86 6.20 17.57
N ASP A 67 -4.49 4.97 17.95
CA ASP A 67 -5.17 4.16 18.96
C ASP A 67 -4.09 3.33 19.67
N ASN A 68 -3.98 3.49 20.98
CA ASN A 68 -2.91 2.82 21.76
C ASN A 68 -2.95 1.31 21.61
N LYS A 69 -4.14 0.68 21.64
CA LYS A 69 -4.26 -0.78 21.56
C LYS A 69 -3.80 -1.30 20.21
N VAL A 70 -4.13 -0.57 19.14
CA VAL A 70 -3.66 -0.91 17.79
C VAL A 70 -2.15 -0.76 17.68
N ASN A 71 -1.57 0.26 18.30
CA ASN A 71 -0.13 0.49 18.30
C ASN A 71 0.65 -0.52 19.15
N ASP A 72 0.09 -0.96 20.27
CA ASP A 72 0.67 -2.02 21.11
C ASP A 72 0.83 -3.33 20.30
N ASP A 73 -0.09 -3.60 19.38
CA ASP A 73 -0.06 -4.74 18.45
C ASP A 73 0.71 -4.46 17.15
N SER A 74 1.46 -3.35 17.05
CA SER A 74 2.12 -2.92 15.80
C SER A 74 3.01 -3.99 15.17
N TYR A 75 3.79 -4.72 15.98
CA TYR A 75 4.65 -5.81 15.48
C TYR A 75 3.86 -6.99 14.91
N PHE A 76 2.68 -7.30 15.46
CA PHE A 76 1.80 -8.32 14.91
C PHE A 76 1.36 -7.93 13.49
N TYR A 77 0.89 -6.70 13.31
CA TYR A 77 0.47 -6.21 12.00
C TYR A 77 1.63 -6.07 11.02
N TYR A 78 2.79 -5.60 11.47
CA TYR A 78 4.01 -5.54 10.68
C TYR A 78 4.40 -6.92 10.15
N ASN A 79 4.43 -7.94 11.00
CA ASN A 79 4.74 -9.31 10.58
C ASN A 79 3.73 -9.83 9.55
N LYS A 80 2.43 -9.55 9.73
CA LYS A 80 1.41 -9.92 8.73
C LYS A 80 1.62 -9.22 7.39
N MET A 81 1.93 -7.92 7.41
CA MET A 81 2.21 -7.18 6.18
C MET A 81 3.44 -7.71 5.46
N MET A 82 4.52 -8.00 6.18
CA MET A 82 5.76 -8.54 5.59
C MET A 82 5.49 -9.88 4.90
N LEU A 83 4.73 -10.77 5.54
CA LEU A 83 4.28 -12.03 4.92
C LEU A 83 3.43 -11.79 3.68
N ASP A 84 2.45 -10.88 3.75
CA ASP A 84 1.61 -10.50 2.60
C ASP A 84 2.44 -9.88 1.45
N PHE A 85 3.64 -9.38 1.75
CA PHE A 85 4.60 -8.82 0.79
C PHE A 85 5.64 -9.84 0.31
N ASN A 86 5.40 -11.14 0.54
CA ASN A 86 6.28 -12.25 0.19
C ASN A 86 7.66 -12.22 0.88
N TRP A 87 7.75 -11.57 2.05
CA TRP A 87 8.89 -11.71 2.95
C TRP A 87 8.65 -12.84 3.94
N TYR A 88 9.72 -13.51 4.37
CA TYR A 88 9.69 -14.55 5.38
C TYR A 88 10.88 -14.41 6.32
N LYS A 89 10.79 -14.99 7.52
CA LYS A 89 11.90 -15.04 8.47
C LYS A 89 12.83 -16.21 8.10
N ASN A 90 14.12 -15.93 7.93
CA ASN A 90 15.13 -16.97 7.69
C ASN A 90 15.54 -17.63 9.02
N SER A 91 16.46 -18.61 8.96
CA SER A 91 16.97 -19.34 10.13
C SER A 91 17.65 -18.45 11.18
N GLU A 92 18.09 -17.25 10.81
CA GLU A 92 18.71 -16.26 11.69
C GLU A 92 17.68 -15.29 12.29
N GLY A 93 16.39 -15.41 11.92
CA GLY A 93 15.35 -14.49 12.34
C GLY A 93 15.34 -13.16 11.56
N ASN A 94 16.12 -13.03 10.50
CA ASN A 94 16.13 -11.88 9.59
C ASN A 94 15.04 -12.01 8.51
N TRP A 95 14.57 -10.88 7.97
CA TRP A 95 13.63 -10.91 6.83
C TRP A 95 14.38 -11.21 5.54
N SER A 96 13.86 -12.16 4.78
CA SER A 96 14.32 -12.51 3.43
C SER A 96 13.15 -12.47 2.47
N GLY A 97 13.37 -11.93 1.27
CA GLY A 97 12.34 -11.85 0.24
C GLY A 97 12.39 -13.08 -0.66
N LYS A 98 11.23 -13.60 -1.07
CA LYS A 98 11.19 -14.48 -2.25
C LYS A 98 11.24 -13.62 -3.51
N SER A 99 12.06 -14.02 -4.48
CA SER A 99 12.06 -13.47 -5.83
C SER A 99 12.05 -14.63 -6.84
N GLY A 100 11.33 -14.44 -7.94
CA GLY A 100 11.23 -15.44 -9.01
C GLY A 100 9.81 -15.59 -9.57
N ASP A 101 9.75 -16.16 -10.77
CA ASP A 101 8.56 -16.21 -11.63
C ASP A 101 7.36 -16.93 -11.00
N TYR A 102 7.60 -17.85 -10.07
CA TYR A 102 6.55 -18.70 -9.49
C TYR A 102 5.88 -18.12 -8.23
N PHE A 103 6.58 -17.28 -7.46
CA PHE A 103 6.09 -16.76 -6.17
C PHE A 103 5.78 -15.25 -6.20
N GLY A 104 6.12 -14.58 -7.30
CA GLY A 104 6.14 -13.12 -7.36
C GLY A 104 7.32 -12.53 -6.60
N ASN A 105 7.59 -11.25 -6.85
CA ASN A 105 8.70 -10.56 -6.21
C ASN A 105 8.27 -9.98 -4.85
N ALA A 106 9.13 -10.14 -3.85
CA ALA A 106 8.96 -9.50 -2.56
C ALA A 106 8.79 -7.99 -2.73
N ARG A 107 7.70 -7.46 -2.19
CA ARG A 107 7.38 -6.04 -2.33
C ARG A 107 8.30 -5.23 -1.44
N ARG A 108 9.00 -4.26 -2.03
CA ARG A 108 9.88 -3.35 -1.30
C ARG A 108 9.06 -2.39 -0.43
N LEU A 109 9.41 -2.31 0.85
CA LEU A 109 8.90 -1.28 1.76
C LEU A 109 9.45 0.09 1.38
N LYS A 110 8.59 1.12 1.47
CA LYS A 110 8.97 2.51 1.25
C LYS A 110 8.77 3.29 2.54
N ASN A 111 9.82 3.99 2.98
CA ASN A 111 9.69 4.93 4.08
C ASN A 111 8.89 6.16 3.64
N GLY A 112 8.26 6.87 4.59
CA GLY A 112 7.34 7.97 4.31
C GLY A 112 5.98 7.51 3.76
N HIS A 113 5.69 6.22 3.79
CA HIS A 113 4.45 5.67 3.28
C HIS A 113 3.62 5.02 4.39
N LEU A 114 2.32 5.07 4.17
CA LEU A 114 1.26 4.51 4.99
C LEU A 114 0.63 3.34 4.22
N TYR A 115 0.69 2.15 4.82
CA TYR A 115 0.12 0.94 4.26
C TYR A 115 -1.18 0.61 4.98
N VAL A 116 -2.31 0.64 4.28
CA VAL A 116 -3.65 0.46 4.84
C VAL A 116 -4.17 -0.93 4.48
N ASN A 117 -4.57 -1.71 5.49
CA ASN A 117 -5.29 -2.95 5.28
C ASN A 117 -6.77 -2.80 5.69
N PRO A 118 -7.71 -2.85 4.72
CA PRO A 118 -9.12 -2.64 5.00
C PRO A 118 -9.77 -3.67 5.91
N VAL A 119 -9.52 -4.96 5.66
CA VAL A 119 -10.12 -6.06 6.43
C VAL A 119 -9.64 -6.05 7.88
N ARG A 120 -8.34 -5.78 8.08
CA ARG A 120 -7.72 -5.69 9.42
C ARG A 120 -7.99 -4.36 10.12
N LYS A 121 -8.55 -3.36 9.41
CA LYS A 121 -8.83 -2.01 9.92
C LYS A 121 -7.60 -1.35 10.57
N VAL A 122 -6.44 -1.56 9.97
CA VAL A 122 -5.15 -1.07 10.46
C VAL A 122 -4.36 -0.40 9.36
N ALA A 123 -3.54 0.57 9.72
CA ALA A 123 -2.52 1.14 8.86
C ALA A 123 -1.15 1.10 9.52
N LEU A 124 -0.08 0.90 8.75
CA LEU A 124 1.31 0.98 9.21
C LEU A 124 2.00 2.13 8.49
N TYR A 125 2.49 3.11 9.25
CA TYR A 125 3.35 4.15 8.71
C TYR A 125 4.82 3.77 8.92
N PHE A 126 5.67 4.02 7.95
CA PHE A 126 7.13 3.86 8.08
C PHE A 126 7.79 5.24 8.08
N GLU A 127 8.50 5.59 9.15
CA GLU A 127 9.17 6.87 9.26
C GLU A 127 10.29 7.02 8.21
N PRO A 128 10.37 8.15 7.49
CA PRO A 128 11.44 8.43 6.53
C PRO A 128 12.85 8.27 7.10
N LYS A 129 13.05 8.65 8.36
CA LYS A 129 14.37 8.81 8.97
C LYS A 129 15.07 7.49 9.27
N ASP A 130 14.39 6.57 9.93
CA ASP A 130 14.98 5.33 10.44
C ASP A 130 14.19 4.07 10.07
N GLY A 131 13.06 4.22 9.36
CA GLY A 131 12.21 3.10 8.97
C GLY A 131 11.46 2.48 10.15
N LYS A 132 11.46 3.09 11.34
CA LYS A 132 10.56 2.69 12.42
C LYS A 132 9.13 2.82 11.96
N PHE A 133 8.27 2.00 12.52
CA PHE A 133 6.88 1.97 12.14
C PHE A 133 5.95 2.18 13.33
N THR A 134 4.79 2.74 13.00
CA THR A 134 3.69 2.96 13.95
C THR A 134 2.42 2.40 13.33
N ALA A 135 1.62 1.70 14.14
CA ALA A 135 0.32 1.22 13.71
C ALA A 135 -0.80 2.21 14.10
N PHE A 136 -1.74 2.39 13.19
CA PHE A 136 -2.88 3.30 13.34
C PHE A 136 -4.18 2.57 13.05
N LYS A 137 -5.27 3.04 13.66
CA LYS A 137 -6.60 2.52 13.41
C LYS A 137 -7.17 3.10 12.12
N VAL A 138 -7.82 2.24 11.35
CA VAL A 138 -8.57 2.64 10.15
C VAL A 138 -10.05 2.55 10.44
N THR A 139 -10.78 3.63 10.15
CA THR A 139 -12.24 3.69 10.29
C THR A 139 -12.86 3.99 8.94
N PHE A 140 -13.86 3.21 8.54
CA PHE A 140 -14.62 3.45 7.31
C PHE A 140 -15.83 4.33 7.62
N LYS A 141 -16.17 5.21 6.66
CA LYS A 141 -17.46 5.89 6.65
C LYS A 141 -18.51 5.04 5.94
#